data_AF-A9Z1C8-F1
#
_entry.id   AF-A9Z1C8-F1
#
_cell.length_a   1.000
_cell.length_b   1.000
_cell.length_c   1.000
_cell.angle_alpha   90.00
_cell.angle_beta   90.00
_cell.angle_gamma   90.00
#
_symmetry.space_group_name_H-M   'P 1'
#
loop_
_entity.id
_entity.type
_entity.pdbx_description
1 polymer ?
#
loop_
_entity_poly.entity_id
_entity_poly.type
_entity_poly.pdbx_seq_one_letter_code
_entity_poly.pdbx_strand_id
1 'polypeptide(L)'
;IENLDGLVKLVILSLGNNLIKSIEGISRFLFMDSLRVLNLEGNPISQNLDFPLSKYVIAVLPKLNYYEYTFIKDEIRKEATALFHRELREIGDKQEKEIQTREILKREQSQASRLASSFVEHLDGHQLYDSLWRGDDDGRILMLIGSQAQDLAEEYDKDIFEITQEIYKLGMDRFVEREKEIQDFMENLYNGQEELQAMGQKEIEDFLQFKDRIFEDARLTHRQLEQNSMHGEDDDSPENLKLSDIIDKLNIQFEDCMNDMWQTLMLQELHLHEAIEESTTNFHRRLS
;
A
#
# COMPACT_ATOMS: atom_id res chain seq x y z
N ILE A 1 -27.32 1.33 10.06
CA ILE A 1 -26.31 1.27 8.96
C ILE A 1 -24.94 1.08 9.60
N GLU A 2 -24.16 0.08 9.20
CA GLU A 2 -22.93 -0.34 9.90
C GLU A 2 -21.79 -0.65 8.91
N ASN A 3 -20.54 -0.61 9.39
CA ASN A 3 -19.33 -1.03 8.65
C ASN A 3 -19.00 -0.25 7.35
N LEU A 4 -19.41 1.02 7.24
CA LEU A 4 -19.14 1.87 6.07
C LEU A 4 -18.13 3.00 6.34
N ASP A 5 -17.76 3.22 7.60
CA ASP A 5 -16.84 4.28 8.03
C ASP A 5 -15.40 4.09 7.52
N GLY A 6 -15.00 2.86 7.17
CA GLY A 6 -13.70 2.58 6.55
C GLY A 6 -13.60 2.96 5.07
N LEU A 7 -14.72 3.28 4.40
CA LEU A 7 -14.75 3.57 2.95
C LEU A 7 -14.38 5.03 2.65
N VAL A 8 -13.16 5.44 3.03
CA VAL A 8 -12.71 6.84 3.00
C VAL A 8 -12.73 7.48 1.60
N LYS A 9 -12.64 6.67 0.52
CA LYS A 9 -12.67 7.13 -0.88
C LYS A 9 -14.06 7.16 -1.50
N LEU A 10 -15.10 6.70 -0.79
CA LEU A 10 -16.45 6.60 -1.38
C LEU A 10 -17.05 8.00 -1.56
N VAL A 11 -17.39 8.35 -2.79
CA VAL A 11 -17.94 9.68 -3.14
C VAL A 11 -19.47 9.67 -3.23
N ILE A 12 -20.05 8.58 -3.73
CA ILE A 12 -21.48 8.44 -3.98
C ILE A 12 -21.97 7.19 -3.25
N LEU A 13 -22.97 7.37 -2.39
CA LEU A 13 -23.65 6.27 -1.69
C LEU A 13 -25.14 6.33 -1.99
N SER A 14 -25.64 5.35 -2.74
CA SER A 14 -27.07 5.23 -3.00
C SER A 14 -27.65 4.06 -2.23
N LEU A 15 -28.55 4.36 -1.29
CA LEU A 15 -29.25 3.40 -0.44
C LEU A 15 -30.77 3.51 -0.62
N GLY A 16 -31.22 3.95 -1.81
CA GLY A 16 -32.64 4.07 -2.11
C GLY A 16 -33.37 2.72 -2.08
N ASN A 17 -34.68 2.73 -1.75
CA ASN A 17 -35.56 1.57 -1.70
C ASN A 17 -35.05 0.41 -0.82
N ASN A 18 -34.50 0.74 0.35
CA ASN A 18 -34.07 -0.25 1.36
C ASN A 18 -35.02 -0.26 2.57
N LEU A 19 -34.66 -1.01 3.61
CA LEU A 19 -35.44 -1.16 4.85
C LEU A 19 -34.87 -0.34 6.02
N ILE A 20 -34.30 0.84 5.74
CA ILE A 20 -33.73 1.71 6.78
C ILE A 20 -34.86 2.40 7.54
N LYS A 21 -34.98 2.11 8.85
CA LYS A 21 -36.07 2.60 9.71
C LYS A 21 -35.66 3.69 10.69
N SER A 22 -34.38 3.79 11.03
CA SER A 22 -33.86 4.73 12.04
C SER A 22 -32.68 5.55 11.51
N ILE A 23 -32.44 6.71 12.12
CA ILE A 23 -31.29 7.58 11.84
C ILE A 23 -29.95 6.99 12.32
N GLU A 24 -30.00 5.84 13.00
CA GLU A 24 -28.82 5.18 13.56
C GLU A 24 -27.87 4.72 12.45
N GLY A 25 -26.63 5.18 12.55
CA GLY A 25 -25.61 4.92 11.55
C GLY A 25 -25.44 6.04 10.52
N ILE A 26 -26.38 6.98 10.37
CA ILE A 26 -26.19 8.13 9.45
C ILE A 26 -25.00 8.98 9.90
N SER A 27 -24.86 9.22 11.22
CA SER A 27 -23.72 9.96 11.78
C SER A 27 -22.38 9.23 11.59
N ARG A 28 -22.36 7.93 11.22
CA ARG A 28 -21.12 7.22 10.86
C ARG A 28 -20.55 7.70 9.53
N PHE A 29 -21.37 8.26 8.64
CA PHE A 29 -20.90 8.81 7.36
C PHE A 29 -20.02 10.05 7.54
N LEU A 30 -19.97 10.66 8.72
CA LEU A 30 -19.02 11.72 9.04
C LEU A 30 -17.55 11.27 8.95
N PHE A 31 -17.27 9.96 9.14
CA PHE A 31 -15.93 9.40 8.95
C PHE A 31 -15.57 9.20 7.45
N MET A 32 -16.53 9.34 6.54
CA MET A 32 -16.33 9.17 5.10
C MET A 32 -16.02 10.52 4.45
N ASP A 33 -14.77 10.95 4.55
CA ASP A 33 -14.34 12.29 4.15
C ASP A 33 -14.60 12.66 2.68
N SER A 34 -14.65 11.68 1.78
CA SER A 34 -14.93 11.87 0.36
C SER A 34 -16.41 11.83 0.00
N LEU A 35 -17.32 11.51 0.91
CA LEU A 35 -18.75 11.38 0.59
C LEU A 35 -19.33 12.74 0.18
N ARG A 36 -19.92 12.81 -1.01
CA ARG A 36 -20.55 14.03 -1.59
C ARG A 36 -21.99 13.83 -2.01
N VAL A 37 -22.42 12.60 -2.27
CA VAL A 37 -23.78 12.28 -2.72
C VAL A 37 -24.34 11.15 -1.88
N LEU A 38 -25.53 11.36 -1.31
CA LEU A 38 -26.25 10.36 -0.51
C LEU A 38 -27.69 10.28 -0.99
N ASN A 39 -28.18 9.06 -1.25
CA ASN A 39 -29.59 8.81 -1.54
C ASN A 39 -30.18 7.86 -0.50
N LEU A 40 -31.29 8.27 0.14
CA LEU A 40 -32.06 7.48 1.10
C LEU A 40 -33.54 7.37 0.70
N GLU A 41 -33.90 7.77 -0.52
CA GLU A 41 -35.28 7.77 -1.01
C GLU A 41 -35.92 6.38 -0.91
N GLY A 42 -37.22 6.31 -0.64
CA GLY A 42 -37.96 5.03 -0.60
C GLY A 42 -37.66 4.13 0.61
N ASN A 43 -36.98 4.63 1.63
CA ASN A 43 -36.80 3.93 2.90
C ASN A 43 -37.91 4.30 3.92
N PRO A 44 -38.29 3.42 4.86
CA PRO A 44 -39.26 3.74 5.91
C PRO A 44 -38.93 5.01 6.72
N ILE A 45 -37.65 5.31 6.93
CA ILE A 45 -37.18 6.52 7.62
C ILE A 45 -37.61 7.82 6.94
N SER A 46 -37.76 7.83 5.59
CA SER A 46 -38.14 9.04 4.85
C SER A 46 -39.65 9.30 4.87
N GLN A 47 -40.46 8.35 5.38
CA GLN A 47 -41.91 8.47 5.50
C GLN A 47 -42.36 9.11 6.82
N ASN A 48 -41.43 9.37 7.75
CA ASN A 48 -41.75 9.98 9.04
C ASN A 48 -42.01 11.48 8.88
N LEU A 49 -43.28 11.89 8.98
CA LEU A 49 -43.71 13.29 8.85
C LEU A 49 -43.31 14.15 10.06
N ASP A 50 -43.14 13.53 11.23
CA ASP A 50 -42.83 14.24 12.48
C ASP A 50 -41.34 14.58 12.61
N PHE A 51 -40.49 14.06 11.70
CA PHE A 51 -39.05 14.26 11.73
C PHE A 51 -38.53 14.72 10.35
N PRO A 52 -37.96 15.93 10.23
CA PRO A 52 -37.46 16.44 8.96
C PRO A 52 -36.10 15.80 8.62
N LEU A 53 -36.13 14.55 8.12
CA LEU A 53 -34.95 13.74 7.82
C LEU A 53 -33.97 14.43 6.88
N SER A 54 -34.46 15.10 5.83
CA SER A 54 -33.61 15.80 4.86
C SER A 54 -32.77 16.88 5.53
N LYS A 55 -33.37 17.70 6.41
CA LYS A 55 -32.65 18.71 7.20
C LYS A 55 -31.66 18.04 8.17
N TYR A 56 -32.04 16.93 8.81
CA TYR A 56 -31.14 16.21 9.71
C TYR A 56 -29.88 15.70 8.97
N VAL A 57 -30.05 15.05 7.81
CA VAL A 57 -28.93 14.54 7.00
C VAL A 57 -28.02 15.68 6.54
N ILE A 58 -28.60 16.80 6.08
CA ILE A 58 -27.83 17.98 5.64
C ILE A 58 -27.04 18.61 6.80
N ALA A 59 -27.64 18.68 7.99
CA ALA A 59 -26.99 19.20 9.19
C ALA A 59 -25.83 18.30 9.63
N VAL A 60 -26.09 16.99 9.75
CA VAL A 60 -25.13 16.01 10.26
C VAL A 60 -24.00 15.76 9.26
N LEU A 61 -24.22 15.91 7.96
CA LEU A 61 -23.22 15.67 6.91
C LEU A 61 -22.82 16.98 6.20
N PRO A 62 -21.96 17.81 6.82
CA PRO A 62 -21.62 19.13 6.27
C PRO A 62 -20.88 19.07 4.94
N LYS A 63 -20.19 17.96 4.63
CA LYS A 63 -19.43 17.76 3.39
C LYS A 63 -20.29 17.27 2.21
N LEU A 64 -21.57 17.00 2.43
CA LEU A 64 -22.48 16.49 1.40
C LEU A 64 -22.89 17.60 0.42
N ASN A 65 -22.77 17.36 -0.89
CA ASN A 65 -23.17 18.31 -1.93
C ASN A 65 -24.59 18.02 -2.44
N TYR A 66 -24.97 16.75 -2.51
CA TYR A 66 -26.26 16.31 -3.02
C TYR A 66 -26.92 15.31 -2.07
N TYR A 67 -28.19 15.54 -1.79
CA TYR A 67 -29.05 14.60 -1.07
C TYR A 67 -30.25 14.24 -1.95
N GLU A 68 -30.52 12.94 -2.12
CA GLU A 68 -31.58 12.43 -3.02
C GLU A 68 -31.46 13.04 -4.43
N TYR A 69 -30.21 13.08 -4.92
CA TYR A 69 -29.82 13.67 -6.20
C TYR A 69 -30.17 15.17 -6.38
N THR A 70 -30.58 15.85 -5.32
CA THR A 70 -30.86 17.29 -5.31
C THR A 70 -29.70 18.06 -4.68
N PHE A 71 -29.28 19.14 -5.33
CA PHE A 71 -28.20 20.00 -4.84
C PHE A 71 -28.60 20.71 -3.53
N ILE A 72 -27.72 20.65 -2.52
CA ILE A 72 -27.94 21.27 -1.22
C ILE A 72 -27.51 22.74 -1.29
N LYS A 73 -28.48 23.64 -1.17
CA LYS A 73 -28.22 25.08 -1.10
C LYS A 73 -27.70 25.49 0.28
N ASP A 74 -26.89 26.55 0.32
CA ASP A 74 -26.30 27.07 1.56
C ASP A 74 -27.35 27.60 2.54
N GLU A 75 -28.46 28.16 2.05
CA GLU A 75 -29.56 28.62 2.92
C GLU A 75 -30.17 27.44 3.69
N ILE A 76 -30.45 26.34 2.98
CA ILE A 76 -31.00 25.12 3.57
C ILE A 76 -30.01 24.53 4.57
N ARG A 77 -28.71 24.57 4.27
CA ARG A 77 -27.67 24.12 5.20
C ARG A 77 -27.65 24.94 6.48
N LYS A 78 -27.74 26.27 6.39
CA LYS A 78 -27.78 27.14 7.58
C LYS A 78 -29.02 26.88 8.42
N GLU A 79 -30.18 26.73 7.80
CA GLU A 79 -31.42 26.38 8.50
C GLU A 79 -31.32 25.02 9.21
N ALA A 80 -30.83 24.00 8.49
CA ALA A 80 -30.66 22.66 9.02
C ALA A 80 -29.70 22.63 10.22
N THR A 81 -28.55 23.30 10.12
CA THR A 81 -27.58 23.41 11.20
C THR A 81 -28.13 24.16 12.41
N ALA A 82 -28.94 25.20 12.20
CA ALA A 82 -29.59 25.92 13.29
C ALA A 82 -30.66 25.05 13.99
N LEU A 83 -31.44 24.29 13.20
CA LEU A 83 -32.50 23.41 13.71
C LEU A 83 -31.95 22.28 14.58
N PHE A 84 -30.82 21.69 14.20
CA PHE A 84 -30.21 20.53 14.88
C PHE A 84 -28.94 20.88 15.66
N HIS A 85 -28.77 22.15 16.09
CA HIS A 85 -27.54 22.60 16.72
C HIS A 85 -27.15 21.78 17.97
N ARG A 86 -28.14 21.35 18.76
CA ARG A 86 -27.90 20.56 19.98
C ARG A 86 -27.39 19.18 19.63
N GLU A 87 -28.05 18.50 18.70
CA GLU A 87 -27.68 17.17 18.21
C GLU A 87 -26.30 17.20 17.56
N LEU A 88 -25.98 18.24 16.80
CA LEU A 88 -24.65 18.41 16.21
C LEU A 88 -23.55 18.53 17.26
N ARG A 89 -23.81 19.22 18.38
CA ARG A 89 -22.86 19.28 19.50
C ARG A 89 -22.64 17.91 20.13
N GLU A 90 -23.72 17.19 20.42
CA GLU A 90 -23.65 15.86 21.02
C GLU A 90 -22.94 14.85 20.08
N ILE A 91 -23.20 14.92 18.77
CA ILE A 91 -22.52 14.11 17.75
C ILE A 91 -21.04 14.48 17.69
N GLY A 92 -20.70 15.78 17.71
CA GLY A 92 -19.32 16.26 17.70
C GLY A 92 -18.51 15.76 18.90
N ASP A 93 -19.04 15.93 20.11
CA ASP A 93 -18.38 15.48 21.35
C ASP A 93 -18.15 13.95 21.34
N LYS A 94 -19.13 13.18 20.84
CA LYS A 94 -19.01 11.73 20.72
C LYS A 94 -17.95 11.32 19.70
N GLN A 95 -17.89 12.02 18.57
CA GLN A 95 -16.92 11.75 17.52
C GLN A 95 -15.50 12.08 17.94
N GLU A 96 -15.29 13.21 18.60
CA GLU A 96 -13.97 13.57 19.11
C GLU A 96 -13.43 12.50 20.08
N LYS A 97 -14.26 12.08 21.04
CA LYS A 97 -13.90 10.98 21.96
C LYS A 97 -13.61 9.68 21.23
N GLU A 98 -14.40 9.35 20.21
CA GLU A 98 -14.20 8.14 19.41
C GLU A 98 -12.91 8.20 18.60
N ILE A 99 -12.60 9.35 17.98
CA ILE A 99 -11.34 9.56 17.24
C ILE A 99 -10.16 9.41 18.20
N GLN A 100 -10.18 10.08 19.35
CA GLN A 100 -9.14 9.96 20.37
C GLN A 100 -8.96 8.51 20.81
N THR A 101 -10.06 7.79 21.05
CA THR A 101 -10.02 6.38 21.45
C THR A 101 -9.44 5.50 20.36
N ARG A 102 -9.83 5.71 19.08
CA ARG A 102 -9.27 4.99 17.92
C ARG A 102 -7.78 5.26 17.76
N GLU A 103 -7.34 6.50 17.98
CA GLU A 103 -5.94 6.89 17.91
C GLU A 103 -5.11 6.24 19.02
N ILE A 104 -5.62 6.23 20.26
CA ILE A 104 -4.98 5.55 21.40
C ILE A 104 -4.86 4.05 21.08
N LEU A 105 -5.95 3.40 20.69
CA LEU A 105 -5.95 1.97 20.38
C LEU A 105 -4.98 1.64 19.23
N LYS A 106 -4.97 2.46 18.17
CA LYS A 106 -4.04 2.28 17.05
C LYS A 106 -2.59 2.45 17.49
N ARG A 107 -2.32 3.42 18.38
CA ARG A 107 -0.98 3.63 18.95
C ARG A 107 -0.56 2.43 19.81
N GLU A 108 -1.42 1.97 20.70
CA GLU A 108 -1.18 0.78 21.53
C GLU A 108 -0.92 -0.46 20.69
N GLN A 109 -1.74 -0.72 19.66
CA GLN A 109 -1.53 -1.83 18.72
C GLN A 109 -0.20 -1.71 17.97
N SER A 110 0.14 -0.51 17.49
CA SER A 110 1.40 -0.28 16.79
C SER A 110 2.61 -0.48 17.70
N GLN A 111 2.50 -0.04 18.96
CA GLN A 111 3.54 -0.23 19.97
C GLN A 111 3.68 -1.71 20.30
N ALA A 112 2.57 -2.41 20.58
CA ALA A 112 2.58 -3.85 20.86
C ALA A 112 3.18 -4.66 19.70
N SER A 113 2.81 -4.35 18.44
CA SER A 113 3.39 -4.99 17.25
C SER A 113 4.89 -4.73 17.14
N ARG A 114 5.35 -3.52 17.48
CA ARG A 114 6.77 -3.18 17.50
C ARG A 114 7.52 -3.95 18.59
N LEU A 115 7.00 -3.97 19.82
CA LEU A 115 7.58 -4.72 20.93
C LEU A 115 7.70 -6.21 20.60
N ALA A 116 6.66 -6.78 19.98
CA ALA A 116 6.64 -8.17 19.55
C ALA A 116 7.66 -8.46 18.45
N SER A 117 7.75 -7.57 17.46
CA SER A 117 8.75 -7.73 16.38
C SER A 117 10.17 -7.64 16.94
N SER A 118 10.39 -6.91 18.02
CA SER A 118 11.66 -6.81 18.73
C SER A 118 11.89 -7.91 19.79
N PHE A 119 10.95 -8.84 19.98
CA PHE A 119 11.02 -9.93 20.97
C PHE A 119 11.16 -9.47 22.43
N VAL A 120 10.59 -8.31 22.77
CA VAL A 120 10.65 -7.75 24.13
C VAL A 120 9.25 -7.41 24.66
N GLU A 121 8.25 -8.22 24.30
CA GLU A 121 6.92 -8.05 24.87
C GLU A 121 6.98 -8.13 26.40
N HIS A 122 6.31 -7.19 27.07
CA HIS A 122 6.20 -7.15 28.53
C HIS A 122 7.52 -6.94 29.28
N LEU A 123 8.55 -6.43 28.61
CA LEU A 123 9.83 -6.03 29.21
C LEU A 123 10.01 -4.50 29.27
N ASP A 124 9.00 -3.73 28.86
CA ASP A 124 9.02 -2.26 28.81
C ASP A 124 8.64 -1.60 30.17
N GLY A 125 8.53 -2.40 31.22
CA GLY A 125 8.11 -2.02 32.57
C GLY A 125 8.30 -3.15 33.58
N HIS A 126 7.45 -3.21 34.59
CA HIS A 126 7.47 -4.23 35.64
C HIS A 126 6.62 -5.47 35.31
N GLN A 127 6.11 -5.61 34.09
CA GLN A 127 5.11 -6.62 33.77
C GLN A 127 5.64 -8.05 33.93
N LEU A 128 6.93 -8.29 33.66
CA LEU A 128 7.58 -9.58 33.95
C LEU A 128 7.59 -9.84 35.45
N TYR A 129 8.00 -8.87 36.28
CA TYR A 129 8.00 -8.98 37.74
C TYR A 129 6.60 -9.25 38.28
N ASP A 130 5.61 -8.45 37.88
CA ASP A 130 4.20 -8.61 38.25
C ASP A 130 3.67 -10.00 37.86
N SER A 131 4.15 -10.56 36.75
CA SER A 131 3.76 -11.89 36.30
C SER A 131 4.22 -13.00 37.22
N LEU A 132 5.35 -12.84 37.92
CA LEU A 132 5.88 -13.81 38.87
C LEU A 132 4.96 -13.96 40.09
N TRP A 133 4.25 -12.88 40.46
CA TRP A 133 3.29 -12.87 41.58
C TRP A 133 1.88 -13.37 41.22
N ARG A 134 1.62 -13.71 39.95
CA ARG A 134 0.30 -14.19 39.53
C ARG A 134 0.06 -15.60 40.05
N GLY A 135 -0.83 -15.71 41.04
CA GLY A 135 -1.20 -16.98 41.66
C GLY A 135 -0.24 -17.45 42.77
N ASP A 136 0.69 -16.60 43.21
CA ASP A 136 1.57 -16.90 44.35
C ASP A 136 0.95 -16.42 45.67
N ASP A 137 0.09 -17.26 46.25
CA ASP A 137 -0.54 -16.99 47.55
C ASP A 137 0.46 -17.11 48.70
N ASP A 138 1.42 -18.02 48.60
CA ASP A 138 2.46 -18.24 49.62
C ASP A 138 3.40 -17.04 49.72
N GLY A 139 3.82 -16.48 48.58
CA GLY A 139 4.61 -15.25 48.52
C GLY A 139 3.87 -14.05 49.14
N ARG A 140 2.56 -13.93 48.92
CA ARG A 140 1.73 -12.89 49.56
C ARG A 140 1.64 -13.06 51.07
N ILE A 141 1.55 -14.30 51.56
CA ILE A 141 1.58 -14.61 52.99
C ILE A 141 2.95 -14.25 53.58
N LEU A 142 4.04 -14.55 52.88
CA LEU A 142 5.41 -14.21 53.28
C LEU A 142 5.58 -12.68 53.47
N MET A 143 4.94 -11.86 52.63
CA MET A 143 4.99 -10.39 52.75
C MET A 143 4.31 -9.84 54.02
N LEU A 144 3.53 -10.66 54.75
CA LEU A 144 2.90 -10.29 56.03
C LEU A 144 3.82 -10.51 57.24
N ILE A 145 4.95 -11.22 57.07
CA ILE A 145 5.82 -11.67 58.16
C ILE A 145 6.71 -10.52 58.71
N GLY A 146 6.89 -9.43 57.96
CA GLY A 146 7.56 -8.21 58.42
C GLY A 146 8.19 -7.40 57.29
N SER A 147 8.78 -6.24 57.61
CA SER A 147 9.35 -5.31 56.62
C SER A 147 10.52 -5.92 55.83
N GLN A 148 11.30 -6.82 56.43
CA GLN A 148 12.46 -7.45 55.77
C GLN A 148 12.09 -8.20 54.49
N ALA A 149 10.91 -8.84 54.45
CA ALA A 149 10.44 -9.55 53.27
C ALA A 149 9.97 -8.57 52.17
N GLN A 150 9.39 -7.44 52.58
CA GLN A 150 8.98 -6.36 51.67
C GLN A 150 10.19 -5.66 51.07
N ASP A 151 11.18 -5.31 51.90
CA ASP A 151 12.44 -4.69 51.48
C ASP A 151 13.16 -5.56 50.43
N LEU A 152 13.20 -6.89 50.65
CA LEU A 152 13.80 -7.84 49.70
C LEU A 152 13.00 -7.94 48.39
N ALA A 153 11.67 -7.91 48.46
CA ALA A 153 10.83 -7.96 47.27
C ALA A 153 10.98 -6.68 46.42
N GLU A 154 11.11 -5.51 47.06
CA GLU A 154 11.38 -4.23 46.40
C GLU A 154 12.79 -4.19 45.78
N GLU A 155 13.80 -4.72 46.46
CA GLU A 155 15.16 -4.86 45.90
C GLU A 155 15.14 -5.77 44.67
N TYR A 156 14.45 -6.91 44.75
CA TYR A 156 14.32 -7.84 43.63
C TYR A 156 13.53 -7.28 42.44
N ASP A 157 12.49 -6.47 42.70
CA ASP A 157 11.76 -5.74 41.65
C ASP A 157 12.70 -4.81 40.89
N LYS A 158 13.50 -4.05 41.63
CA LYS A 158 14.48 -3.13 41.04
C LYS A 158 15.52 -3.87 40.20
N ASP A 159 16.08 -4.97 40.72
CA ASP A 159 17.07 -5.78 39.99
C ASP A 159 16.47 -6.38 38.71
N ILE A 160 15.26 -6.93 38.76
CA ILE A 160 14.55 -7.42 37.57
C ILE A 160 14.28 -6.27 36.60
N PHE A 161 13.83 -5.12 37.08
CA PHE A 161 13.58 -3.97 36.24
C PHE A 161 14.85 -3.52 35.50
N GLU A 162 15.99 -3.40 36.20
CA GLU A 162 17.28 -3.04 35.58
C GLU A 162 17.66 -4.02 34.46
N ILE A 163 17.60 -5.33 34.72
CA ILE A 163 17.94 -6.36 33.71
C ILE A 163 16.96 -6.33 32.53
N THR A 164 15.65 -6.23 32.80
CA THR A 164 14.63 -6.20 31.74
C THR A 164 14.74 -4.96 30.88
N GLN A 165 15.11 -3.81 31.45
CA GLN A 165 15.38 -2.59 30.67
C GLN A 165 16.62 -2.72 29.78
N GLU A 166 17.66 -3.42 30.22
CA GLU A 166 18.82 -3.72 29.36
C GLU A 166 18.44 -4.61 28.17
N ILE A 167 17.67 -5.68 28.41
CA ILE A 167 17.17 -6.58 27.36
C ILE A 167 16.24 -5.83 26.41
N TYR A 168 15.33 -5.02 26.95
CA TYR A 168 14.41 -4.18 26.18
C TYR A 168 15.17 -3.28 25.21
N LYS A 169 16.18 -2.55 25.72
CA LYS A 169 17.01 -1.65 24.91
C LYS A 169 17.76 -2.43 23.83
N LEU A 170 18.40 -3.54 24.19
CA LEU A 170 19.11 -4.39 23.23
C LEU A 170 18.17 -4.90 22.13
N GLY A 171 16.98 -5.38 22.49
CA GLY A 171 15.99 -5.85 21.52
C GLY A 171 15.52 -4.76 20.57
N MET A 172 15.32 -3.54 21.08
CA MET A 172 15.00 -2.37 20.24
C MET A 172 16.14 -2.01 19.27
N ASP A 173 17.38 -1.99 19.76
CA ASP A 173 18.55 -1.67 18.93
C ASP A 173 18.73 -2.72 17.81
N ARG A 174 18.62 -4.02 18.15
CA ARG A 174 18.67 -5.12 17.18
C ARG A 174 17.52 -5.08 16.17
N PHE A 175 16.33 -4.68 16.59
CA PHE A 175 15.21 -4.49 15.67
C PHE A 175 15.53 -3.41 14.63
N VAL A 176 16.08 -2.27 15.06
CA VAL A 176 16.46 -1.18 14.14
C VAL A 176 17.57 -1.63 13.18
N GLU A 177 18.58 -2.34 13.67
CA GLU A 177 19.64 -2.89 12.82
C GLU A 177 19.10 -3.84 11.76
N ARG A 178 18.21 -4.77 12.15
CA ARG A 178 17.59 -5.73 11.23
C ARG A 178 16.68 -5.05 10.22
N GLU A 179 15.86 -4.09 10.64
CA GLU A 179 15.01 -3.32 9.71
C GLU A 179 15.85 -2.60 8.66
N LYS A 180 16.97 -1.98 9.10
CA LYS A 180 17.90 -1.34 8.18
C LYS A 180 18.52 -2.35 7.21
N GLU A 181 18.97 -3.51 7.69
CA GLU A 181 19.56 -4.53 6.83
C GLU A 181 18.55 -5.07 5.79
N ILE A 182 17.30 -5.31 6.20
CA ILE A 182 16.21 -5.72 5.30
C ILE A 182 15.94 -4.62 4.27
N GLN A 183 15.88 -3.36 4.71
CA GLN A 183 15.66 -2.22 3.83
C GLN A 183 16.78 -2.10 2.79
N ASP A 184 18.04 -2.10 3.23
CA ASP A 184 19.21 -2.01 2.35
C ASP A 184 19.24 -3.19 1.35
N PHE A 185 18.89 -4.40 1.79
CA PHE A 185 18.77 -5.57 0.91
C PHE A 185 17.68 -5.38 -0.16
N MET A 186 16.48 -4.98 0.26
CA MET A 186 15.34 -4.77 -0.64
C MET A 186 15.61 -3.65 -1.65
N GLU A 187 16.18 -2.54 -1.20
CA GLU A 187 16.52 -1.40 -2.06
C GLU A 187 17.53 -1.82 -3.14
N ASN A 188 18.60 -2.52 -2.76
CA ASN A 188 19.57 -3.03 -3.72
C ASN A 188 18.93 -4.03 -4.72
N LEU A 189 18.03 -4.88 -4.26
CA LEU A 189 17.31 -5.83 -5.11
C LEU A 189 16.45 -5.11 -6.15
N TYR A 190 15.63 -4.13 -5.71
CA TYR A 190 14.76 -3.38 -6.61
C TYR A 190 15.56 -2.51 -7.58
N ASN A 191 16.59 -1.81 -7.09
CA ASN A 191 17.45 -0.98 -7.94
C ASN A 191 18.12 -1.82 -9.04
N GLY A 192 18.65 -3.00 -8.69
CA GLY A 192 19.26 -3.90 -9.68
C GLY A 192 18.25 -4.42 -10.71
N GLN A 193 17.03 -4.74 -10.30
CA GLN A 193 15.95 -5.13 -11.22
C GLN A 193 15.53 -3.98 -12.13
N GLU A 194 15.38 -2.77 -11.60
CA GLU A 194 14.99 -1.58 -12.37
C GLU A 194 16.07 -1.19 -13.38
N GLU A 195 17.34 -1.20 -12.98
CA GLU A 195 18.47 -0.94 -13.87
C GLU A 195 18.52 -1.94 -15.03
N LEU A 196 18.37 -3.24 -14.73
CA LEU A 196 18.32 -4.26 -15.79
C LEU A 196 17.12 -4.08 -16.71
N GLN A 197 15.94 -3.82 -16.14
CA GLN A 197 14.73 -3.61 -16.92
C GLN A 197 14.89 -2.40 -17.85
N ALA A 198 15.48 -1.32 -17.38
CA ALA A 198 15.77 -0.14 -18.19
C ALA A 198 16.78 -0.44 -19.32
N MET A 199 17.84 -1.19 -19.01
CA MET A 199 18.81 -1.63 -20.03
C MET A 199 18.15 -2.52 -21.09
N GLY A 200 17.37 -3.53 -20.68
CA GLY A 200 16.67 -4.42 -21.60
C GLY A 200 15.63 -3.70 -22.46
N GLN A 201 14.88 -2.76 -21.89
CA GLN A 201 13.95 -1.90 -22.64
C GLN A 201 14.69 -1.11 -23.71
N LYS A 202 15.82 -0.51 -23.36
CA LYS A 202 16.63 0.26 -24.30
C LYS A 202 17.17 -0.62 -25.45
N GLU A 203 17.69 -1.81 -25.15
CA GLU A 203 18.17 -2.75 -26.18
C GLU A 203 17.04 -3.13 -27.16
N ILE A 204 15.83 -3.38 -26.65
CA ILE A 204 14.65 -3.68 -27.48
C ILE A 204 14.26 -2.46 -28.32
N GLU A 205 14.25 -1.25 -27.74
CA GLU A 205 13.93 -0.02 -28.46
C GLU A 205 14.92 0.26 -29.59
N ASP A 206 16.22 0.10 -29.32
CA ASP A 206 17.29 0.28 -30.30
C ASP A 206 17.15 -0.75 -31.44
N PHE A 207 16.85 -2.01 -31.10
CA PHE A 207 16.56 -3.05 -32.09
C PHE A 207 15.32 -2.73 -32.94
N LEU A 208 14.23 -2.27 -32.33
CA LEU A 208 13.00 -1.93 -33.06
C LEU A 208 13.24 -0.79 -34.06
N GLN A 209 14.02 0.22 -33.67
CA GLN A 209 14.43 1.30 -34.58
C GLN A 209 15.30 0.79 -35.73
N PHE A 210 16.25 -0.12 -35.45
CA PHE A 210 17.08 -0.75 -36.47
C PHE A 210 16.24 -1.59 -37.45
N LYS A 211 15.34 -2.43 -36.92
CA LYS A 211 14.41 -3.24 -37.71
C LYS A 211 13.60 -2.37 -38.67
N ASP A 212 13.00 -1.28 -38.19
CA ASP A 212 12.17 -0.40 -39.03
C ASP A 212 12.98 0.20 -40.20
N ARG A 213 14.26 0.52 -39.98
CA ARG A 213 15.17 1.01 -41.05
C ARG A 213 15.49 -0.09 -42.06
N ILE A 214 15.94 -1.26 -41.60
CA ILE A 214 16.28 -2.39 -42.48
C ILE A 214 15.08 -2.84 -43.31
N PHE A 215 13.88 -2.87 -42.71
CA PHE A 215 12.67 -3.26 -43.42
C PHE A 215 12.27 -2.24 -44.48
N GLU A 216 12.46 -0.94 -44.25
CA GLU A 216 12.21 0.07 -45.29
C GLU A 216 13.24 -0.04 -46.43
N ASP A 217 14.52 -0.23 -46.11
CA ASP A 217 15.58 -0.42 -47.13
C ASP A 217 15.34 -1.69 -47.96
N ALA A 218 14.95 -2.80 -47.30
CA ALA A 218 14.58 -4.05 -47.97
C ALA A 218 13.35 -3.86 -48.85
N ARG A 219 12.33 -3.13 -48.38
CA ARG A 219 11.11 -2.84 -49.16
C ARG A 219 11.41 -1.99 -50.39
N LEU A 220 12.25 -0.97 -50.27
CA LEU A 220 12.65 -0.11 -51.39
C LEU A 220 13.44 -0.92 -52.44
N THR A 221 14.39 -1.73 -51.99
CA THR A 221 15.21 -2.59 -52.87
C THR A 221 14.36 -3.65 -53.57
N HIS A 222 13.44 -4.29 -52.84
CA HIS A 222 12.53 -5.28 -53.40
C HIS A 222 11.59 -4.67 -54.43
N ARG A 223 11.07 -3.46 -54.17
CA ARG A 223 10.22 -2.73 -55.12
C ARG A 223 10.96 -2.39 -56.42
N GLN A 224 12.26 -2.09 -56.35
CA GLN A 224 13.09 -1.86 -57.54
C GLN A 224 13.25 -3.15 -58.36
N LEU A 225 13.51 -4.28 -57.70
CA LEU A 225 13.54 -5.58 -58.36
C LEU A 225 12.20 -5.90 -59.06
N GLU A 226 11.07 -5.71 -58.37
CA GLU A 226 9.73 -5.91 -58.96
C GLU A 226 9.49 -5.00 -60.18
N GLN A 227 9.94 -3.75 -60.14
CA GLN A 227 9.84 -2.81 -61.27
C GLN A 227 10.67 -3.28 -62.47
N ASN A 228 11.90 -3.71 -62.23
CA ASN A 228 12.80 -4.21 -63.27
C ASN A 228 12.22 -5.47 -63.95
N SER A 229 11.69 -6.41 -63.16
CA SER A 229 10.99 -7.59 -63.69
C SER A 229 9.73 -7.22 -64.50
N MET A 230 8.95 -6.21 -64.06
CA MET A 230 7.78 -5.73 -64.82
C MET A 230 8.16 -5.01 -66.13
N HIS A 231 9.35 -4.44 -66.20
CA HIS A 231 9.90 -3.84 -67.42
C HIS A 231 10.56 -4.86 -68.37
N GLY A 232 10.56 -6.15 -68.00
CA GLY A 232 11.09 -7.24 -68.82
C GLY A 232 12.62 -7.30 -68.83
N GLU A 233 13.27 -6.75 -67.81
CA GLU A 233 14.71 -6.92 -67.62
C GLU A 233 15.03 -8.34 -67.17
N ASP A 234 16.11 -8.93 -67.70
CA ASP A 234 16.56 -10.27 -67.28
C ASP A 234 16.92 -10.26 -65.78
N ASP A 235 16.47 -11.28 -65.05
CA ASP A 235 16.79 -11.45 -63.62
C ASP A 235 18.31 -11.57 -63.38
N ASP A 236 19.05 -12.10 -64.37
CA ASP A 236 20.51 -12.22 -64.38
C ASP A 236 21.24 -10.93 -64.83
N SER A 237 20.52 -9.81 -64.97
CA SER A 237 21.15 -8.55 -65.32
C SER A 237 22.15 -8.13 -64.23
N PRO A 238 23.29 -7.47 -64.57
CA PRO A 238 24.26 -7.00 -63.59
C PRO A 238 23.69 -6.03 -62.55
N GLU A 239 22.52 -5.43 -62.82
CA GLU A 239 21.83 -4.51 -61.93
C GLU A 239 20.89 -5.26 -60.97
N ASN A 240 20.13 -6.25 -61.46
CA ASN A 240 19.28 -7.11 -60.62
C ASN A 240 20.11 -8.01 -59.69
N LEU A 241 21.25 -8.54 -60.15
CA LEU A 241 22.19 -9.28 -59.29
C LEU A 241 22.71 -8.42 -58.13
N LYS A 242 23.00 -7.13 -58.36
CA LYS A 242 23.42 -6.21 -57.29
C LYS A 242 22.32 -5.92 -56.30
N LEU A 243 21.08 -5.75 -56.76
CA LEU A 243 19.93 -5.54 -55.89
C LEU A 243 19.63 -6.79 -55.06
N SER A 244 19.74 -7.98 -55.63
CA SER A 244 19.65 -9.26 -54.90
C SER A 244 20.74 -9.37 -53.83
N ASP A 245 22.00 -9.08 -54.18
CA ASP A 245 23.11 -9.04 -53.22
C ASP A 245 22.86 -8.05 -52.06
N ILE A 246 22.15 -6.95 -52.31
CA ILE A 246 21.78 -5.98 -51.28
C ILE A 246 20.73 -6.58 -50.34
N ILE A 247 19.69 -7.28 -50.83
CA ILE A 247 18.71 -7.89 -49.91
C ILE A 247 19.33 -9.02 -49.09
N ASP A 248 20.25 -9.81 -49.67
CA ASP A 248 20.97 -10.85 -48.94
C ASP A 248 21.83 -10.24 -47.82
N LYS A 249 22.49 -9.11 -48.09
CA LYS A 249 23.23 -8.37 -47.05
C LYS A 249 22.32 -7.81 -45.97
N LEU A 250 21.15 -7.27 -46.33
CA LEU A 250 20.17 -6.77 -45.36
C LEU A 250 19.63 -7.90 -44.47
N ASN A 251 19.39 -9.09 -45.05
CA ASN A 251 18.99 -10.27 -44.30
C ASN A 251 20.08 -10.72 -43.31
N ILE A 252 21.35 -10.78 -43.76
CA ILE A 252 22.47 -11.12 -42.86
C ILE A 252 22.58 -10.09 -41.73
N GLN A 253 22.51 -8.79 -42.04
CA GLN A 253 22.55 -7.73 -41.02
C GLN A 253 21.40 -7.83 -40.01
N PHE A 254 20.20 -8.21 -40.48
CA PHE A 254 19.06 -8.42 -39.61
C PHE A 254 19.27 -9.60 -38.65
N GLU A 255 19.69 -10.75 -39.18
CA GLU A 255 19.98 -11.94 -38.39
C GLU A 255 21.11 -11.72 -37.39
N ASP A 256 22.19 -11.04 -37.80
CA ASP A 256 23.30 -10.69 -36.91
C ASP A 256 22.83 -9.80 -35.76
N CYS A 257 22.07 -8.73 -36.05
CA CYS A 257 21.55 -7.83 -35.02
C CYS A 257 20.53 -8.49 -34.09
N MET A 258 19.67 -9.37 -34.62
CA MET A 258 18.74 -10.19 -33.83
C MET A 258 19.50 -11.09 -32.84
N ASN A 259 20.55 -11.76 -33.32
CA ASN A 259 21.39 -12.60 -32.49
C ASN A 259 22.13 -11.79 -31.42
N ASP A 260 22.68 -10.62 -31.77
CA ASP A 260 23.35 -9.73 -30.83
C ASP A 260 22.41 -9.23 -29.72
N MET A 261 21.18 -8.84 -30.07
CA MET A 261 20.14 -8.47 -29.10
C MET A 261 19.83 -9.64 -28.16
N TRP A 262 19.62 -10.85 -28.72
CA TRP A 262 19.33 -12.04 -27.92
C TRP A 262 20.45 -12.38 -26.94
N GLN A 263 21.71 -12.36 -27.41
CA GLN A 263 22.87 -12.62 -26.56
C GLN A 263 22.99 -11.58 -25.45
N THR A 264 22.79 -10.30 -25.76
CA THR A 264 22.85 -9.21 -24.79
C THR A 264 21.78 -9.35 -23.71
N LEU A 265 20.52 -9.62 -24.09
CA LEU A 265 19.43 -9.81 -23.14
C LEU A 265 19.63 -11.06 -22.28
N MET A 266 20.12 -12.16 -22.86
CA MET A 266 20.43 -13.39 -22.12
C MET A 266 21.57 -13.19 -21.12
N LEU A 267 22.61 -12.46 -21.50
CA LEU A 267 23.74 -12.14 -20.63
C LEU A 267 23.29 -11.27 -19.45
N GLN A 268 22.45 -10.28 -19.72
CA GLN A 268 21.82 -9.43 -18.71
C GLN A 268 21.03 -10.26 -17.69
N GLU A 269 20.14 -11.14 -18.17
CA GLU A 269 19.33 -12.01 -17.31
C GLU A 269 20.18 -12.94 -16.44
N LEU A 270 21.22 -13.55 -17.03
CA LEU A 270 22.14 -14.42 -16.30
C LEU A 270 22.86 -13.66 -15.18
N HIS A 271 23.39 -12.47 -15.46
CA HIS A 271 24.05 -11.64 -14.47
C HIS A 271 23.12 -11.23 -13.33
N LEU A 272 21.86 -10.87 -13.62
CA LEU A 272 20.90 -10.56 -12.57
C LEU A 272 20.61 -11.78 -11.71
N HIS A 273 20.40 -12.96 -12.31
CA HIS A 273 20.17 -14.18 -11.57
C HIS A 273 21.34 -14.48 -10.62
N GLU A 274 22.58 -14.42 -11.11
CA GLU A 274 23.78 -14.62 -10.31
C GLU A 274 23.90 -13.60 -9.16
N ALA A 275 23.65 -12.32 -9.44
CA ALA A 275 23.70 -11.26 -8.44
C ALA A 275 22.63 -11.42 -7.35
N ILE A 276 21.40 -11.81 -7.74
CA ILE A 276 20.31 -12.11 -6.80
C ILE A 276 20.67 -13.31 -5.92
N GLU A 277 21.19 -14.38 -6.52
CA GLU A 277 21.59 -15.59 -5.80
C GLU A 277 22.73 -15.31 -4.80
N GLU A 278 23.74 -14.55 -5.23
CA GLU A 278 24.86 -14.13 -4.36
C GLU A 278 24.36 -13.25 -3.22
N SER A 279 23.54 -12.24 -3.51
CA SER A 279 22.99 -11.33 -2.51
C SER A 279 22.12 -12.08 -1.49
N THR A 280 21.25 -12.98 -1.96
CA THR A 280 20.38 -13.80 -1.11
C THR A 280 21.20 -14.75 -0.24
N THR A 281 22.24 -15.38 -0.78
CA THR A 281 23.14 -16.26 -0.03
C THR A 281 23.91 -15.50 1.04
N ASN A 282 24.43 -14.32 0.71
CA ASN A 282 25.13 -13.47 1.66
C ASN A 282 24.21 -12.98 2.78
N PHE A 283 22.96 -12.62 2.46
CA PHE A 283 21.95 -12.25 3.45
C PHE A 283 21.62 -13.43 4.38
N HIS A 284 21.41 -14.63 3.84
CA HIS A 284 21.19 -15.83 4.65
C HIS A 284 22.35 -16.16 5.59
N ARG A 285 23.60 -15.99 5.14
CA ARG A 285 24.79 -16.19 5.98
C ARG A 285 24.91 -15.17 7.11
N ARG A 286 24.41 -13.94 6.93
CA ARG A 286 24.41 -12.93 8.00
C ARG A 286 23.34 -13.18 9.05
N LEU A 287 22.25 -13.84 8.67
CA LEU A 287 21.15 -14.20 9.56
C LEU A 287 21.38 -15.50 10.35
N SER A 288 22.30 -16.37 9.91
CA SER A 288 22.64 -17.66 10.56
C SER A 288 23.81 -17.53 11.52
#